data_AF-A0A955RPQ1-F1
#
_entry.id   AF-A0A955RPQ1-F1
#
_cell.length_a   1.000
_cell.length_b   1.000
_cell.length_c   1.000
_cell.angle_alpha   90.00
_cell.angle_beta   90.00
_cell.angle_gamma   90.00
#
_symmetry.space_group_name_H-M   'P 1'
#
loop_
_entity.id
_entity.type
_entity.pdbx_description
1 polymer ?
#
loop_
_entity_poly.entity_id
_entity_poly.type
_entity_poly.pdbx_seq_one_letter_code
_entity_poly.pdbx_strand_id
1 'polypeptide(L)'
;LISAIIFAFALIAFIFLIFFNRQTMKIVELFLRLVPESLRKPIYNLLNVFTAGIEFLRNPKTLFLVLLSSLFIWLTEAGFYYSAALSFGFDISMLQALFLKGILNLGILVPSAPGYVGTFEFFVVEAMALIGVSETPALGYALVSHFVEFASISIVGIFFWIRYGLSLSDIKQESRED
;
A
#
# COMPACT_ATOMS: atom_id res chain seq x y z
N LEU A 1 -14.97 16.57 -12.76
CA LEU A 1 -16.18 16.88 -11.94
C LEU A 1 -16.88 15.60 -11.47
N ILE A 2 -17.27 14.69 -12.37
CA ILE A 2 -17.92 13.42 -12.02
C ILE A 2 -17.05 12.55 -11.09
N SER A 3 -15.76 12.40 -11.39
CA SER A 3 -14.80 11.67 -10.55
C SER A 3 -14.69 12.26 -9.13
N ALA A 4 -14.67 13.58 -9.01
CA ALA A 4 -14.62 14.26 -7.72
C ALA A 4 -15.89 14.05 -6.89
N ILE A 5 -17.06 14.04 -7.54
CA ILE A 5 -18.35 13.76 -6.87
C ILE A 5 -18.41 12.30 -6.40
N ILE A 6 -17.99 11.35 -7.25
CA ILE A 6 -17.91 9.92 -6.89
C ILE A 6 -16.95 9.73 -5.71
N PHE A 7 -15.77 10.34 -5.76
CA PHE A 7 -14.78 10.27 -4.69
C PHE A 7 -15.32 10.88 -3.38
N ALA A 8 -15.94 12.05 -3.44
CA ALA A 8 -16.53 12.69 -2.26
C ALA A 8 -17.66 11.84 -1.66
N PHE A 9 -18.54 11.28 -2.48
CA PHE A 9 -19.60 10.39 -2.01
C PHE A 9 -19.03 9.12 -1.37
N ALA A 10 -18.04 8.48 -2.02
CA ALA A 10 -17.36 7.32 -1.48
C ALA A 10 -16.65 7.63 -0.16
N LEU A 11 -15.98 8.79 -0.07
CA LEU A 11 -15.31 9.26 1.14
C LEU A 11 -16.31 9.51 2.28
N ILE A 12 -17.45 10.15 2.00
CA ILE A 12 -18.50 10.38 2.99
C ILE A 12 -19.11 9.05 3.46
N ALA A 13 -19.39 8.12 2.54
CA ALA A 13 -19.88 6.79 2.89
C ALA A 13 -18.86 6.02 3.73
N PHE A 14 -17.57 6.13 3.41
CA PHE A 14 -16.46 5.51 4.15
C PHE A 14 -16.32 6.10 5.56
N ILE A 15 -16.34 7.43 5.69
CA ILE A 15 -16.35 8.13 6.99
C ILE A 15 -17.58 7.71 7.80
N PHE A 16 -18.76 7.66 7.19
CA PHE A 16 -19.99 7.22 7.86
C PHE A 16 -19.85 5.79 8.40
N LEU A 17 -19.27 4.89 7.61
CA LEU A 17 -18.97 3.50 7.99
C LEU A 17 -18.04 3.43 9.22
N ILE A 18 -16.98 4.25 9.24
CA ILE A 18 -16.02 4.34 10.35
C ILE A 18 -16.68 4.80 11.65
N PHE A 19 -17.51 5.85 11.59
CA PHE A 19 -18.10 6.45 12.80
C PHE A 19 -19.30 5.64 13.36
N PHE A 20 -20.04 4.91 12.53
CA PHE A 20 -21.31 4.26 12.94
C PHE A 20 -21.33 2.73 13.10
N ASN A 21 -20.18 2.03 13.04
CA ASN A 21 -19.98 0.56 13.20
C ASN A 21 -21.09 -0.24 13.94
N ARG A 22 -21.49 0.13 15.17
CA ARG A 22 -22.49 -0.62 15.96
C ARG A 22 -23.94 -0.50 15.43
N GLN A 23 -24.28 0.58 14.72
CA GLN A 23 -25.55 0.71 13.98
C GLN A 23 -25.39 0.28 12.51
N THR A 24 -24.19 0.38 11.95
CA THR A 24 -23.88 -0.05 10.59
C THR A 24 -24.16 -1.54 10.39
N MET A 25 -23.90 -2.42 11.38
CA MET A 25 -24.23 -3.85 11.24
C MET A 25 -25.74 -4.12 11.05
N LYS A 26 -26.62 -3.29 11.62
CA LYS A 26 -28.08 -3.39 11.39
C LYS A 26 -28.48 -2.90 9.98
N ILE A 27 -27.84 -1.85 9.49
CA ILE A 27 -28.04 -1.35 8.12
C ILE A 27 -27.47 -2.34 7.11
N VAL A 28 -26.31 -2.91 7.40
CA VAL A 28 -25.68 -4.01 6.64
C VAL A 28 -26.62 -5.21 6.60
N GLU A 29 -27.22 -5.63 7.72
CA GLU A 29 -28.23 -6.69 7.72
C GLU A 29 -29.45 -6.33 6.85
N LEU A 30 -29.91 -5.08 6.88
CA LEU A 30 -31.02 -4.61 6.04
C LEU A 30 -30.68 -4.67 4.55
N PHE A 31 -29.47 -4.24 4.15
CA PHE A 31 -28.98 -4.34 2.78
C PHE A 31 -28.65 -5.78 2.37
N LEU A 32 -28.15 -6.60 3.29
CA LEU A 32 -27.88 -8.04 3.07
C LEU A 32 -29.16 -8.83 2.83
N ARG A 33 -30.34 -8.33 3.22
CA ARG A 33 -31.63 -8.93 2.84
C ARG A 33 -31.89 -8.85 1.33
N LEU A 34 -31.37 -7.82 0.65
CA LEU A 34 -31.46 -7.66 -0.81
C LEU A 34 -30.46 -8.55 -1.57
N VAL A 35 -29.49 -9.12 -0.85
CA VAL A 35 -28.44 -9.96 -1.41
C VAL A 35 -28.84 -11.44 -1.29
N PRO A 36 -28.54 -12.29 -2.31
CA PRO A 36 -28.81 -13.73 -2.27
C PRO A 36 -28.24 -14.41 -1.02
N GLU A 37 -28.96 -15.39 -0.47
CA GLU A 37 -28.58 -16.06 0.79
C GLU A 37 -27.16 -16.67 0.75
N SER A 38 -26.73 -17.15 -0.41
CA SER A 38 -25.40 -17.71 -0.62
C SER A 38 -24.26 -16.70 -0.40
N LEU A 39 -24.51 -15.40 -0.59
CA LEU A 39 -23.50 -14.34 -0.49
C LEU A 39 -23.55 -13.59 0.84
N ARG A 40 -24.58 -13.81 1.68
CA ARG A 40 -24.74 -13.10 2.96
C ARG A 40 -23.59 -13.34 3.92
N LYS A 41 -23.21 -14.62 4.12
CA LYS A 41 -22.12 -15.01 5.04
C LYS A 41 -20.75 -14.45 4.60
N PRO A 42 -20.30 -14.63 3.33
CA PRO A 42 -19.05 -14.04 2.86
C PRO A 42 -18.99 -12.52 3.03
N ILE A 43 -20.06 -11.81 2.65
CA ILE A 43 -20.09 -10.35 2.72
C ILE A 43 -20.11 -9.87 4.18
N TYR A 44 -20.85 -10.54 5.05
CA TYR A 44 -20.86 -10.22 6.47
C TYR A 44 -19.47 -10.40 7.09
N ASN A 45 -18.78 -11.51 6.81
CA ASN A 45 -17.43 -11.74 7.30
C ASN A 45 -16.44 -10.69 6.77
N LEU A 46 -16.50 -10.39 5.46
CA LEU A 46 -15.67 -9.34 4.86
C LEU A 46 -15.88 -7.98 5.53
N LEU A 47 -17.15 -7.60 5.76
CA LEU A 47 -17.50 -6.35 6.43
C LEU A 47 -17.04 -6.34 7.88
N ASN A 48 -17.13 -7.46 8.60
CA ASN A 48 -16.69 -7.55 9.98
C ASN A 48 -15.16 -7.39 10.09
N VAL A 49 -14.40 -8.11 9.26
CA VAL A 49 -12.93 -7.99 9.17
C VAL A 49 -12.52 -6.57 8.77
N PHE A 50 -13.16 -6.02 7.74
CA PHE A 50 -12.90 -4.65 7.29
C PHE A 50 -13.17 -3.63 8.41
N THR A 51 -14.29 -3.79 9.11
CA THR A 51 -14.72 -2.88 10.18
C THR A 51 -13.80 -2.96 11.40
N ALA A 52 -13.29 -4.16 11.74
CA ALA A 52 -12.24 -4.32 12.73
C ALA A 52 -10.92 -3.65 12.27
N GLY A 53 -10.55 -3.79 11.00
CA GLY A 53 -9.36 -3.18 10.42
C GLY A 53 -9.34 -1.65 10.44
N ILE A 54 -10.50 -0.99 10.44
CA ILE A 54 -10.62 0.48 10.53
C ILE A 54 -10.93 0.98 11.94
N GLU A 55 -11.03 0.09 12.94
CA GLU A 55 -11.41 0.47 14.31
C GLU A 55 -10.40 1.44 14.95
N PHE A 56 -9.11 1.32 14.59
CA PHE A 56 -8.06 2.22 15.07
C PHE A 56 -8.31 3.70 14.73
N LEU A 57 -9.04 4.00 13.65
CA LEU A 57 -9.38 5.36 13.22
C LEU A 57 -10.23 6.12 14.25
N ARG A 58 -10.88 5.40 15.17
CA ARG A 58 -11.73 5.98 16.22
C ARG A 58 -10.95 6.51 17.40
N ASN A 59 -9.72 6.02 17.59
CA ASN A 59 -8.86 6.50 18.66
C ASN A 59 -7.95 7.60 18.10
N PRO A 60 -8.14 8.88 18.47
CA PRO A 60 -7.37 9.98 17.89
C PRO A 60 -5.87 9.86 18.17
N LYS A 61 -5.47 9.24 19.29
CA LYS A 61 -4.05 8.98 19.59
C LYS A 61 -3.48 7.92 18.65
N THR A 62 -4.19 6.82 18.46
CA THR A 62 -3.76 5.75 17.55
C THR A 62 -3.72 6.25 16.11
N LEU A 63 -4.76 6.97 15.67
CA LEU A 63 -4.80 7.61 14.36
C LEU A 63 -3.61 8.55 14.16
N PHE A 64 -3.31 9.41 15.13
CA PHE A 64 -2.16 10.32 15.06
C PHE A 64 -0.83 9.56 14.95
N LEU A 65 -0.63 8.50 15.74
CA LEU A 65 0.58 7.68 15.68
C LEU A 65 0.72 6.95 14.34
N VAL A 66 -0.38 6.45 13.77
CA VAL A 66 -0.38 5.81 12.44
C VAL A 66 -0.05 6.82 11.36
N LEU A 67 -0.65 8.01 11.38
CA LEU A 67 -0.36 9.09 10.42
C LEU A 67 1.10 9.54 10.53
N LEU A 68 1.61 9.70 11.75
CA LEU A 68 3.00 10.08 12.00
C LEU A 68 3.98 9.00 11.51
N SER A 69 3.69 7.74 11.80
CA SER A 69 4.51 6.60 11.33
C SER A 69 4.48 6.50 9.81
N SER A 70 3.31 6.71 9.20
CA SER A 70 3.17 6.73 7.74
C SER A 70 3.99 7.87 7.14
N LEU A 71 3.86 9.09 7.66
CA LEU A 71 4.65 10.22 7.19
C LEU A 71 6.16 9.93 7.29
N PHE A 72 6.60 9.33 8.40
CA PHE A 72 8.00 8.96 8.59
C PHE A 72 8.49 7.92 7.58
N ILE A 73 7.68 6.90 7.28
CA ILE A 73 7.97 5.91 6.24
C ILE A 73 8.11 6.60 4.88
N TRP A 74 7.15 7.43 4.49
CA TRP A 74 7.16 8.10 3.19
C TRP A 74 8.35 9.05 3.02
N LEU A 75 8.72 9.78 4.07
CA LEU A 75 9.91 10.65 4.06
C LEU A 75 11.20 9.84 3.98
N THR A 76 11.26 8.68 4.64
CA THR A 76 12.41 7.78 4.58
C THR A 76 12.56 7.17 3.19
N GLU A 77 11.47 6.69 2.60
CA GLU A 77 11.46 6.20 1.23
C GLU A 77 11.87 7.31 0.25
N ALA A 78 11.24 8.48 0.32
CA ALA A 78 11.62 9.60 -0.53
C ALA A 78 13.09 9.99 -0.36
N GLY A 79 13.62 9.98 0.86
CA GLY A 79 15.03 10.21 1.16
C GLY A 79 15.94 9.18 0.52
N PHE A 80 15.55 7.90 0.51
CA PHE A 80 16.27 6.84 -0.20
C PHE A 80 16.30 7.09 -1.70
N TYR A 81 15.14 7.30 -2.35
CA TYR A 81 15.06 7.55 -3.79
C TYR A 81 15.80 8.83 -4.19
N TYR A 82 15.67 9.89 -3.41
CA TYR A 82 16.42 11.14 -3.61
C TYR A 82 17.94 10.92 -3.54
N SER A 83 18.42 10.24 -2.50
CA SER A 83 19.85 9.95 -2.34
C SER A 83 20.39 9.04 -3.43
N ALA A 84 19.61 8.04 -3.85
CA ALA A 84 19.94 7.18 -4.97
C ALA A 84 20.02 8.01 -6.28
N ALA A 85 19.07 8.90 -6.55
CA ALA A 85 19.08 9.74 -7.75
C ALA A 85 20.30 10.67 -7.79
N LEU A 86 20.66 11.29 -6.67
CA LEU A 86 21.89 12.09 -6.55
C LEU A 86 23.14 11.25 -6.83
N SER A 87 23.16 9.99 -6.38
CA SER A 87 24.29 9.06 -6.61
C SER A 87 24.45 8.69 -8.09
N PHE A 88 23.36 8.76 -8.86
CA PHE A 88 23.36 8.59 -10.32
C PHE A 88 23.63 9.90 -11.08
N GLY A 89 23.86 11.00 -10.36
CA GLY A 89 24.15 12.32 -10.94
C GLY A 89 22.92 13.07 -11.44
N PHE A 90 21.71 12.67 -11.02
CA PHE A 90 20.49 13.41 -11.37
C PHE A 90 20.27 14.59 -10.45
N ASP A 91 20.02 15.76 -11.04
CA ASP A 91 19.60 16.96 -10.32
C ASP A 91 18.07 16.97 -10.19
N ILE A 92 17.58 16.27 -9.16
CA ILE A 92 16.16 16.25 -8.80
C ILE A 92 15.98 16.86 -7.43
N SER A 93 14.79 17.41 -7.17
CA SER A 93 14.37 17.88 -5.86
C SER A 93 13.75 16.76 -5.02
N MET A 94 13.73 16.94 -3.70
CA MET A 94 13.01 16.04 -2.78
C MET A 94 11.53 15.89 -3.14
N LEU A 95 10.90 16.96 -3.68
CA LEU A 95 9.52 16.92 -4.13
C LEU A 95 9.35 16.03 -5.37
N GLN A 96 10.31 16.04 -6.30
CA GLN A 96 10.32 15.14 -7.46
C GLN A 96 10.55 13.67 -7.04
N ALA A 97 11.36 13.42 -6.02
CA ALA A 97 11.51 12.07 -5.45
C ALA A 97 10.20 11.56 -4.80
N LEU A 98 9.51 12.42 -4.05
CA LEU A 98 8.16 12.12 -3.52
C LEU A 98 7.15 11.87 -4.65
N PHE A 99 7.19 12.67 -5.71
CA PHE A 99 6.33 12.50 -6.88
C PHE A 99 6.58 11.16 -7.58
N LEU A 100 7.86 10.80 -7.79
CA LEU A 100 8.26 9.51 -8.33
C LEU A 100 7.71 8.36 -7.50
N LYS A 101 7.91 8.40 -6.17
CA LYS A 101 7.39 7.36 -5.27
C LYS A 101 5.86 7.29 -5.31
N GLY A 102 5.17 8.43 -5.45
CA GLY A 102 3.73 8.50 -5.66
C GLY A 102 3.28 7.77 -6.93
N ILE A 103 3.91 8.02 -8.08
CA ILE A 103 3.63 7.31 -9.34
C ILE A 103 3.87 5.82 -9.18
N LEU A 104 5.03 5.44 -8.62
CA LEU A 104 5.40 4.05 -8.41
C LEU A 104 4.39 3.31 -7.53
N ASN A 105 3.98 3.91 -6.41
CA ASN A 105 3.01 3.31 -5.48
C ASN A 105 1.63 3.12 -6.13
N LEU A 106 1.23 4.01 -7.03
CA LEU A 106 0.01 3.81 -7.84
C LEU A 106 0.20 2.70 -8.89
N GLY A 107 1.38 2.62 -9.48
CA GLY A 107 1.73 1.65 -10.50
C GLY A 107 1.74 0.21 -10.00
N ILE A 108 2.30 -0.04 -8.81
CA ILE A 108 2.35 -1.38 -8.19
C ILE A 108 0.99 -1.88 -7.71
N LEU A 109 -0.06 -1.04 -7.70
CA LEU A 109 -1.44 -1.50 -7.47
C LEU A 109 -1.94 -2.37 -8.63
N VAL A 110 -1.32 -2.25 -9.82
CA VAL A 110 -1.60 -3.14 -10.94
C VAL A 110 -0.98 -4.50 -10.61
N PRO A 111 -1.78 -5.56 -10.43
CA PRO A 111 -1.23 -6.87 -10.09
C PRO A 111 -0.30 -7.34 -11.21
N SER A 112 0.97 -7.52 -10.87
CA SER A 112 2.07 -7.80 -11.81
C SER A 112 2.84 -9.07 -11.46
N ALA A 113 3.98 -9.27 -12.11
CA ALA A 113 4.92 -10.34 -11.81
C ALA A 113 5.37 -10.31 -10.33
N PRO A 114 5.78 -11.47 -9.75
CA PRO A 114 6.30 -11.55 -8.39
C PRO A 114 7.42 -10.53 -8.16
N GLY A 115 7.35 -9.80 -7.05
CA GLY A 115 8.34 -8.76 -6.73
C GLY A 115 8.29 -7.53 -7.64
N TYR A 116 7.20 -7.30 -8.39
CA TYR A 116 7.00 -6.12 -9.23
C TYR A 116 8.03 -5.92 -10.35
N VAL A 117 8.77 -6.97 -10.72
CA VAL A 117 9.77 -6.92 -11.80
C VAL A 117 9.11 -6.48 -13.11
N GLY A 118 9.73 -5.52 -13.80
CA GLY A 118 9.26 -4.88 -15.02
C GLY A 118 8.27 -3.74 -14.75
N THR A 119 7.32 -3.93 -13.84
CA THR A 119 6.33 -2.88 -13.51
C THR A 119 6.97 -1.76 -12.72
N PHE A 120 7.82 -2.09 -11.76
CA PHE A 120 8.62 -1.12 -11.03
C PHE A 120 9.48 -0.30 -11.99
N GLU A 121 10.26 -0.96 -12.85
CA GLU A 121 11.16 -0.29 -13.79
C GLU A 121 10.41 0.62 -14.75
N PHE A 122 9.29 0.15 -15.28
CA PHE A 122 8.43 0.94 -16.15
C PHE A 122 7.98 2.23 -15.47
N PHE A 123 7.36 2.15 -14.28
CA PHE A 123 6.83 3.35 -13.61
C PHE A 123 7.92 4.31 -13.12
N VAL A 124 9.09 3.81 -12.74
CA VAL A 124 10.23 4.67 -12.42
C VAL A 124 10.74 5.39 -13.67
N VAL A 125 10.91 4.68 -14.79
CA VAL A 125 11.34 5.29 -16.07
C VAL A 125 10.36 6.36 -16.52
N GLU A 126 9.05 6.07 -16.48
CA GLU A 126 8.00 7.05 -16.83
C GLU A 126 8.01 8.27 -15.90
N ALA A 127 8.13 8.06 -14.59
CA ALA A 127 8.21 9.16 -13.63
C ALA A 127 9.46 10.04 -13.84
N MET A 128 10.60 9.42 -14.17
CA MET A 128 11.86 10.09 -14.46
C MET A 128 11.81 10.83 -15.81
N ALA A 129 11.09 10.30 -16.80
CA ALA A 129 10.86 10.96 -18.09
C ALA A 129 10.05 12.26 -17.91
N LEU A 130 9.04 12.26 -17.02
CA LEU A 130 8.24 13.46 -16.71
C LEU A 130 9.05 14.60 -16.09
N ILE A 131 10.22 14.30 -15.51
CA ILE A 131 11.14 15.30 -14.95
C ILE A 131 12.37 15.54 -15.84
N GLY A 132 12.35 15.03 -17.08
CA GLY A 132 13.35 15.33 -18.11
C GLY A 132 14.57 14.41 -18.13
N VAL A 133 14.57 13.29 -17.41
CA VAL A 133 15.67 12.32 -17.45
C VAL A 133 15.48 11.36 -18.62
N SER A 134 16.55 11.14 -19.40
CA SER A 134 16.50 10.18 -20.52
C SER A 134 16.31 8.73 -20.06
N GLU A 135 15.71 7.91 -20.93
CA GLU A 135 15.29 6.54 -20.62
C GLU A 135 16.43 5.64 -20.12
N THR A 136 17.55 5.58 -20.83
CA THR A 136 18.67 4.69 -20.49
C THR A 136 19.21 4.88 -19.07
N PRO A 137 19.59 6.11 -18.63
CA PRO A 137 20.05 6.31 -17.26
C PRO A 137 18.90 6.16 -16.23
N ALA A 138 17.65 6.51 -16.58
CA ALA A 138 16.51 6.27 -15.71
C ALA A 138 16.29 4.77 -15.45
N LEU A 139 16.46 3.92 -16.47
CA LEU A 139 16.37 2.47 -16.34
C LEU A 139 17.48 1.91 -15.44
N GLY A 140 18.72 2.39 -15.59
CA GLY A 140 19.82 2.01 -14.71
C GLY A 140 19.53 2.35 -13.25
N TYR A 141 19.01 3.53 -12.99
CA TYR A 141 18.55 3.95 -11.67
C TYR A 141 17.39 3.10 -11.14
N ALA A 142 16.41 2.78 -11.99
CA ALA A 142 15.27 1.94 -11.63
C ALA A 142 15.73 0.54 -11.20
N LEU A 143 16.61 -0.10 -11.98
CA LEU A 143 17.12 -1.43 -11.67
C LEU A 143 17.88 -1.48 -10.34
N VAL A 144 18.76 -0.51 -10.09
CA VAL A 144 19.56 -0.48 -8.85
C VAL A 144 18.69 -0.15 -7.64
N SER A 145 17.82 0.86 -7.75
CA SER A 145 16.91 1.21 -6.65
C SER A 145 15.96 0.05 -6.32
N HIS A 146 15.41 -0.63 -7.33
CA HIS A 146 14.56 -1.80 -7.14
C HIS A 146 15.30 -2.93 -6.44
N PHE A 147 16.51 -3.26 -6.93
CA PHE A 147 17.32 -4.32 -6.33
C PHE A 147 17.64 -4.03 -4.87
N VAL A 148 18.02 -2.79 -4.54
CA VAL A 148 18.34 -2.40 -3.16
C VAL A 148 17.10 -2.47 -2.29
N GLU A 149 15.96 -1.94 -2.73
CA GLU A 149 14.70 -2.01 -1.97
C GLU A 149 14.28 -3.47 -1.71
N PHE A 150 14.29 -4.30 -2.75
CA PHE A 150 13.92 -5.70 -2.67
C PHE A 150 14.89 -6.49 -1.78
N ALA A 151 16.20 -6.28 -1.93
CA ALA A 151 17.22 -6.95 -1.15
C ALA A 151 17.17 -6.56 0.33
N SER A 152 17.00 -5.26 0.65
CA SER A 152 16.91 -4.79 2.03
C SER A 152 15.73 -5.43 2.78
N ILE A 153 14.56 -5.46 2.16
CA ILE A 153 13.37 -6.10 2.75
C ILE A 153 13.60 -7.61 2.90
N SER A 154 14.15 -8.26 1.86
CA SER A 154 14.41 -9.70 1.88
C SER A 154 15.42 -10.11 2.95
N ILE A 155 16.49 -9.34 3.14
CA ILE A 155 17.52 -9.61 4.14
C ILE A 155 16.91 -9.56 5.55
N VAL A 156 16.12 -8.52 5.85
CA VAL A 156 15.47 -8.39 7.16
C VAL A 156 14.47 -9.53 7.38
N GLY A 157 13.67 -9.87 6.36
CA GLY A 157 12.73 -10.98 6.42
C GLY A 157 13.42 -12.33 6.67
N ILE A 158 14.48 -12.64 5.91
CA ILE A 158 15.27 -13.87 6.06
C ILE A 158 15.95 -13.92 7.43
N PHE A 159 16.51 -12.80 7.91
CA PHE A 159 17.11 -12.72 9.23
C PHE A 159 16.13 -13.15 10.33
N PHE A 160 14.92 -12.60 10.31
CA PHE A 160 13.89 -12.96 11.29
C PHE A 160 13.34 -14.37 11.10
N TRP A 161 13.20 -14.82 9.85
CA TRP A 161 12.81 -16.19 9.55
C TRP A 161 13.78 -17.19 10.21
N ILE A 162 15.08 -17.03 9.97
CA ILE A 162 16.11 -17.90 10.56
C ILE A 162 16.12 -17.74 12.09
N ARG A 163 16.02 -16.52 12.62
CA ARG A 163 16.11 -16.23 14.06
C ARG A 163 14.97 -16.83 14.88
N TYR A 164 13.77 -16.90 14.31
CA TYR A 164 12.58 -17.44 14.97
C TYR A 164 12.27 -18.88 14.57
N GLY A 165 13.05 -19.48 13.67
CA GLY A 165 12.90 -20.88 13.26
C GLY A 165 11.54 -21.17 12.63
N LEU A 166 10.94 -20.16 11.96
CA LEU A 166 9.62 -20.30 11.35
C LEU A 166 9.66 -21.43 10.32
N SER A 167 8.98 -22.55 10.58
CA SER A 167 8.85 -23.59 9.57
C SER A 167 7.74 -23.23 8.60
N LEU A 168 7.92 -23.54 7.32
CA LEU A 168 6.84 -23.43 6.32
C LEU A 168 5.63 -24.31 6.70
N SER A 169 5.83 -25.34 7.55
CA SER A 169 4.73 -26.13 8.11
C SER A 169 3.85 -25.35 9.07
N ASP A 170 4.45 -24.48 9.88
CA ASP A 170 3.75 -23.76 10.96
C ASP A 170 2.81 -22.71 10.35
N ILE A 171 3.32 -21.98 9.35
CA ILE A 171 2.54 -20.99 8.58
C ILE A 171 1.37 -21.66 7.83
N LYS A 172 1.57 -22.89 7.32
CA LYS A 172 0.54 -23.62 6.57
C LYS A 172 -0.54 -24.21 7.47
N GLN A 173 -0.20 -24.52 8.72
CA GLN A 173 -1.14 -25.02 9.72
C GLN A 173 -2.01 -23.89 10.28
N GLU A 174 -1.42 -22.74 10.56
CA GLU A 174 -2.13 -21.55 11.05
C GLU A 174 -3.12 -21.01 10.00
N SER A 175 -2.74 -21.00 8.71
CA SER A 175 -3.65 -20.61 7.60
C SER A 175 -4.84 -21.55 7.34
N ARG A 176 -4.91 -22.70 8.01
CA ARG A 176 -6.01 -23.69 7.89
C ARG A 176 -6.95 -23.70 9.08
N GLU A 177 -6.56 -23.07 10.19
CA GLU A 177 -7.36 -22.99 11.42
C GLU A 177 -8.25 -21.74 11.45
N ASP A 178 -7.97 -20.74 10.60
CA ASP A 178 -8.81 -19.58 10.28
C ASP A 178 -9.72 -19.79 9.05
#